data_AF-A0A7C4TB56-F1
#
_entry.id   AF-A0A7C4TB56-F1
#
_cell.length_a   1.000
_cell.length_b   1.000
_cell.length_c   1.000
_cell.angle_alpha   90.00
_cell.angle_beta   90.00
_cell.angle_gamma   90.00
#
_symmetry.space_group_name_H-M   'P 1'
#
loop_
_entity.id
_entity.type
_entity.pdbx_description
1 polymer ?
#
loop_
_entity_poly.entity_id
_entity_poly.type
_entity_poly.pdbx_seq_one_letter_code
_entity_poly.pdbx_strand_id
1 'polypeptide(L)'
;MGQFLKNNYGANFVAHSCGPLAEKPIAQHSGIGYYGKHSIIINPLYGSWIVLGEIITDLEFEPDESVKIECGECRQCIDACPTRAIIKPYIIDRRRCIQALTNWLGEIPEDIARVWGNRLYGCTTCQDVCPRNRWIKPEPPKTEIGVVGNYLPLIEILRMDEKTYRKKFVNNQISARWIHFEAIKRNALLALGNIRDRKTIPILKKFAKKDNQLLKKTAEWALKQF
;
A
#
# COMPACT_ATOMS: atom_id res chain seq x y z
N MET A 1 14.94 14.88 -14.48
CA MET A 1 14.11 15.25 -15.65
C MET A 1 13.69 16.72 -15.61
N GLY A 2 12.95 17.21 -14.62
CA GLY A 2 12.54 18.63 -14.59
C GLY A 2 13.71 19.62 -14.73
N GLN A 3 14.80 19.41 -13.98
CA GLN A 3 16.02 20.23 -14.13
C GLN A 3 16.63 20.17 -15.54
N PHE A 4 16.49 19.02 -16.22
CA PHE A 4 16.94 18.87 -17.60
C PHE A 4 16.08 19.73 -18.54
N LEU A 5 14.75 19.74 -18.35
CA LEU A 5 13.85 20.60 -19.14
C LEU A 5 14.19 22.09 -18.96
N LYS A 6 14.37 22.52 -17.70
CA LYS A 6 14.75 23.91 -17.40
C LYS A 6 16.10 24.30 -18.02
N ASN A 7 17.12 23.45 -17.87
CA ASN A 7 18.47 23.78 -18.31
C ASN A 7 18.63 23.80 -19.84
N ASN A 8 17.91 22.95 -20.56
CA ASN A 8 18.08 22.80 -22.00
C ASN A 8 17.05 23.57 -22.82
N TYR A 9 15.88 23.87 -22.25
CA TYR A 9 14.76 24.48 -22.98
C TYR A 9 14.20 25.74 -22.30
N GLY A 10 14.77 26.15 -21.16
CA GLY A 10 14.27 27.31 -20.41
C GLY A 10 12.89 27.12 -19.78
N ALA A 11 12.39 25.88 -19.75
CA ALA A 11 11.04 25.55 -19.34
C ALA A 11 10.81 25.73 -17.83
N ASN A 12 9.60 26.15 -17.47
CA ASN A 12 9.09 26.03 -16.12
C ASN A 12 8.56 24.61 -15.90
N PHE A 13 8.72 24.09 -14.69
CA PHE A 13 8.18 22.79 -14.35
C PHE A 13 7.82 22.66 -12.87
N VAL A 14 6.89 21.76 -12.58
CA VAL A 14 6.58 21.26 -11.24
C VAL A 14 6.52 19.74 -11.31
N ALA A 15 7.25 19.08 -10.42
CA ALA A 15 7.27 17.62 -10.33
C ALA A 15 6.48 17.15 -9.10
N HIS A 16 5.62 16.16 -9.30
CA HIS A 16 4.80 15.56 -8.25
C HIS A 16 4.92 14.04 -8.26
N SER A 17 4.89 13.46 -7.06
CA SER A 17 4.65 12.04 -6.82
C SER A 17 3.95 11.93 -5.47
N CYS A 18 2.87 11.16 -5.41
CA CYS A 18 1.90 11.18 -4.31
C CYS A 18 1.38 12.61 -4.01
N GLY A 19 1.24 13.43 -5.06
CA GLY A 19 0.85 14.83 -4.99
C GLY A 19 -0.67 15.06 -5.06
N PRO A 20 -1.12 16.29 -5.35
CA PRO A 20 -2.55 16.62 -5.45
C PRO A 20 -3.22 16.09 -6.72
N LEU A 21 -2.44 15.56 -7.67
CA LEU A 21 -2.91 15.17 -8.99
C LEU A 21 -3.41 13.72 -8.99
N ALA A 22 -4.36 13.45 -9.88
CA ALA A 22 -4.83 12.10 -10.13
C ALA A 22 -3.85 11.40 -11.09
N GLU A 23 -2.80 10.78 -10.53
CA GLU A 23 -1.72 10.16 -11.30
C GLU A 23 -2.20 9.05 -12.23
N LYS A 24 -3.20 8.26 -11.80
CA LYS A 24 -3.70 7.12 -12.59
C LYS A 24 -4.42 7.55 -13.88
N PRO A 25 -5.36 8.51 -13.86
CA PRO A 25 -5.91 9.06 -15.11
C PRO A 25 -4.85 9.65 -16.03
N ILE A 26 -3.88 10.39 -15.48
CA ILE A 26 -2.76 10.95 -16.27
C ILE A 26 -1.99 9.82 -16.96
N ALA A 27 -1.59 8.79 -16.21
CA ALA A 27 -0.87 7.64 -16.75
C ALA A 27 -1.67 6.85 -17.81
N GLN A 28 -3.00 6.78 -17.68
CA GLN A 28 -3.83 6.18 -18.72
C GLN A 28 -3.80 7.02 -20.01
N HIS A 29 -4.00 8.33 -19.88
CA HIS A 29 -4.03 9.24 -21.02
C HIS A 29 -2.68 9.33 -21.73
N SER A 30 -1.56 9.31 -20.98
CA SER A 30 -0.20 9.40 -21.52
C SER A 30 0.39 8.05 -21.96
N GLY A 31 -0.45 7.05 -22.26
CA GLY A 31 0.01 5.77 -22.81
C GLY A 31 0.87 4.90 -21.89
N ILE A 32 1.02 5.25 -20.60
CA ILE A 32 1.84 4.45 -19.65
C ILE A 32 1.18 3.11 -19.36
N GLY A 33 -0.15 3.04 -19.39
CA GLY A 33 -0.85 1.78 -19.20
C GLY A 33 -2.36 1.93 -19.26
N TYR A 34 -3.05 0.88 -18.83
CA TYR A 34 -4.50 0.82 -18.80
C TYR A 34 -4.98 0.41 -17.41
N TYR A 35 -6.24 0.70 -17.08
CA TYR A 35 -6.82 0.27 -15.82
C TYR A 35 -7.06 -1.24 -15.78
N GLY A 36 -6.52 -1.90 -14.75
CA GLY A 36 -7.00 -3.21 -14.33
C GLY A 36 -8.35 -3.10 -13.63
N LYS A 37 -9.15 -4.18 -13.58
CA LYS A 37 -10.41 -4.22 -12.81
C LYS A 37 -10.23 -3.95 -11.31
N HIS A 38 -9.01 -4.07 -10.80
CA HIS A 38 -8.61 -3.67 -9.45
C HIS A 38 -8.24 -2.18 -9.30
N SER A 39 -8.49 -1.36 -10.33
CA SER A 39 -8.27 0.11 -10.34
C SER A 39 -6.81 0.54 -10.18
N ILE A 40 -5.85 -0.29 -10.60
CA ILE A 40 -4.42 0.05 -10.65
C ILE A 40 -4.00 0.03 -12.12
N ILE A 41 -3.08 0.91 -12.50
CA ILE A 41 -2.54 0.97 -13.85
C ILE A 41 -1.67 -0.27 -14.09
N ILE A 42 -1.88 -0.90 -15.24
CA ILE A 42 -1.10 -2.02 -15.73
C ILE A 42 -0.34 -1.54 -16.97
N ASN A 43 0.98 -1.53 -16.89
CA ASN A 43 1.86 -1.32 -18.03
C ASN A 43 2.06 -2.64 -18.79
N PRO A 44 2.11 -2.64 -20.13
CA PRO A 44 2.32 -3.86 -20.93
C PRO A 44 3.63 -4.61 -20.64
N LEU A 45 4.69 -3.89 -20.26
CA LEU A 45 6.04 -4.44 -20.03
C LEU A 45 6.30 -4.74 -18.55
N TYR A 46 5.81 -3.90 -17.65
CA TYR A 46 6.12 -3.95 -16.21
C TYR A 46 4.94 -4.39 -15.34
N GLY A 47 3.81 -4.77 -15.95
CA GLY A 47 2.60 -5.10 -15.21
C GLY A 47 2.13 -3.93 -14.34
N SER A 48 1.57 -4.22 -13.17
CA SER A 48 1.16 -3.19 -12.21
C SER A 48 2.25 -2.82 -11.19
N TRP A 49 3.45 -3.39 -11.29
CA TRP A 49 4.56 -3.14 -10.37
C TRP A 49 5.34 -1.88 -10.75
N ILE A 50 4.63 -0.77 -10.91
CA ILE A 50 5.18 0.53 -11.27
C ILE A 50 4.82 1.58 -10.22
N VAL A 51 5.67 2.58 -10.09
CA VAL A 51 5.38 3.80 -9.33
C VAL A 51 5.07 4.90 -10.35
N LEU A 52 4.04 5.69 -10.07
CA LEU A 52 3.66 6.81 -10.92
C LEU A 52 4.22 8.12 -10.35
N GLY A 53 4.44 9.05 -11.25
CA GLY A 53 4.81 10.43 -10.96
C GLY A 53 4.71 11.24 -12.23
N GLU A 54 4.63 12.55 -12.08
CA GLU A 54 4.33 13.46 -13.17
C GLU A 54 5.18 14.72 -13.09
N ILE A 55 5.44 15.29 -14.27
CA ILE A 55 6.09 16.59 -14.42
C ILE A 55 5.16 17.45 -15.25
N ILE A 56 4.60 18.48 -14.62
CA ILE A 56 3.89 19.53 -15.32
C ILE A 56 4.94 20.51 -15.84
N THR A 57 4.82 20.92 -17.09
CA THR A 57 5.72 21.91 -17.72
C THR A 57 4.94 22.75 -18.71
N ASP A 58 5.48 23.91 -19.07
CA ASP A 58 4.98 24.84 -20.08
C ASP A 58 5.46 24.51 -21.50
N LEU A 59 6.21 23.43 -21.68
CA LEU A 59 6.58 22.91 -22.99
C LEU A 59 5.37 22.26 -23.68
N GLU A 60 5.22 22.54 -24.97
CA GLU A 60 4.26 21.87 -25.83
C GLU A 60 4.85 20.56 -26.35
N PHE A 61 4.11 19.47 -26.16
CA PHE A 61 4.43 18.15 -26.67
C PHE A 61 3.23 17.60 -27.46
N GLU A 62 3.53 16.83 -28.50
CA GLU A 62 2.53 15.96 -29.12
C GLU A 62 2.09 14.89 -28.10
N PRO A 63 0.79 14.77 -27.79
CA PRO A 63 0.31 13.78 -26.83
C PRO A 63 0.48 12.34 -27.33
N ASP A 64 0.85 11.45 -26.41
CA ASP A 64 0.84 10.00 -26.68
C ASP A 64 -0.58 9.44 -26.80
N GLU A 65 -0.72 8.28 -27.47
CA GLU A 65 -1.97 7.53 -27.48
C GLU A 65 -2.16 6.67 -26.23
N SER A 66 -3.40 6.58 -25.76
CA SER A 66 -3.76 5.68 -24.66
C SER A 66 -3.65 4.21 -25.06
N VAL A 67 -3.23 3.36 -24.11
CA VAL A 67 -3.11 1.91 -24.32
C VAL A 67 -4.50 1.27 -24.47
N LYS A 68 -4.77 0.67 -25.63
CA LYS A 68 -6.04 0.00 -25.98
C LYS A 68 -6.06 -1.48 -25.55
N ILE A 69 -5.75 -1.75 -24.28
CA ILE A 69 -5.82 -3.10 -23.69
C ILE A 69 -6.86 -3.11 -22.58
N GLU A 70 -7.60 -4.20 -22.47
CA GLU A 70 -8.56 -4.41 -21.40
C GLU A 70 -8.36 -5.76 -20.70
N CYS A 71 -9.06 -5.94 -19.58
CA CYS A 71 -9.03 -7.18 -18.82
C CYS A 71 -9.87 -8.31 -19.44
N GLY A 72 -10.77 -8.00 -20.38
CA GLY A 72 -11.77 -8.94 -20.90
C GLY A 72 -12.60 -9.57 -19.78
N GLU A 73 -12.87 -10.86 -19.87
CA GLU A 73 -13.67 -11.62 -18.89
C GLU A 73 -12.93 -11.98 -17.59
N CYS A 74 -11.65 -11.63 -17.45
CA CYS A 74 -10.88 -11.97 -16.25
C CYS A 74 -11.49 -11.39 -14.97
N ARG A 75 -11.57 -12.18 -13.90
CA ARG A 75 -12.11 -11.78 -12.58
C ARG A 75 -11.20 -12.08 -11.38
N GLN A 76 -9.98 -12.58 -11.62
CA GLN A 76 -9.11 -13.11 -10.55
C GLN A 76 -8.89 -12.14 -9.39
N CYS A 77 -8.68 -10.85 -9.66
CA CYS A 77 -8.47 -9.84 -8.61
C CYS A 77 -9.73 -9.58 -7.77
N ILE A 78 -10.92 -9.67 -8.38
CA ILE A 78 -12.22 -9.50 -7.72
C ILE A 78 -12.44 -10.67 -6.77
N ASP A 79 -12.27 -11.89 -7.30
CA ASP A 79 -12.56 -13.13 -6.58
C ASP A 79 -11.55 -13.39 -5.45
N ALA A 80 -10.28 -12.99 -5.62
CA ALA A 80 -9.24 -13.14 -4.62
C ALA A 80 -9.24 -12.05 -3.53
N CYS A 81 -10.00 -10.95 -3.69
CA CYS A 81 -9.98 -9.84 -2.73
C CYS A 81 -10.47 -10.32 -1.35
N PRO A 82 -9.63 -10.33 -0.28
CA PRO A 82 -9.99 -10.98 0.98
C PRO A 82 -11.22 -10.38 1.66
N THR A 83 -11.44 -9.08 1.45
CA THR A 83 -12.53 -8.31 2.05
C THR A 83 -13.67 -8.03 1.08
N ARG A 84 -13.58 -8.50 -0.17
CA ARG A 84 -14.51 -8.18 -1.27
C ARG A 84 -14.64 -6.66 -1.49
N ALA A 85 -13.53 -5.93 -1.38
CA ALA A 85 -13.50 -4.49 -1.58
C ALA A 85 -13.70 -4.08 -3.05
N ILE A 86 -13.43 -4.96 -4.01
CA ILE A 86 -13.71 -4.70 -5.43
C ILE A 86 -15.18 -5.06 -5.70
N ILE A 87 -16.07 -4.07 -5.58
CA ILE A 87 -17.53 -4.31 -5.64
C ILE A 87 -18.05 -4.51 -7.06
N LYS A 88 -17.36 -3.92 -8.05
CA LYS A 88 -17.54 -4.16 -9.49
C LYS A 88 -16.25 -3.75 -10.20
N PRO A 89 -16.03 -4.15 -11.47
CA PRO A 89 -14.86 -3.72 -12.24
C PRO A 89 -14.59 -2.22 -12.05
N TYR A 90 -13.35 -1.88 -11.70
CA TYR A 90 -12.85 -0.51 -11.51
C TYR A 90 -13.36 0.25 -10.29
N ILE A 91 -14.26 -0.33 -9.49
CA ILE A 91 -14.84 0.35 -8.31
C ILE A 91 -14.45 -0.37 -7.02
N ILE A 92 -13.74 0.37 -6.16
CA ILE A 92 -13.22 -0.13 -4.88
C ILE A 92 -13.95 0.55 -3.71
N ASP A 93 -14.55 -0.24 -2.82
CA ASP A 93 -14.96 0.25 -1.50
C ASP A 93 -13.72 0.42 -0.60
N ARG A 94 -13.26 1.66 -0.46
CA ARG A 94 -12.09 2.02 0.36
C ARG A 94 -12.27 1.69 1.83
N ARG A 95 -13.51 1.59 2.34
CA ARG A 95 -13.80 1.22 3.74
C ARG A 95 -13.54 -0.27 4.01
N ARG A 96 -13.41 -1.09 2.96
CA ARG A 96 -13.09 -2.51 3.04
C ARG A 96 -11.70 -2.85 2.50
N CYS A 97 -11.09 -1.98 1.70
CA CYS A 97 -9.79 -2.21 1.11
C CYS A 97 -8.67 -2.19 2.18
N ILE A 98 -7.99 -3.32 2.38
CA ILE A 98 -6.91 -3.43 3.38
C ILE A 98 -5.81 -2.38 3.14
N GLN A 99 -5.43 -2.10 1.89
CA GLN A 99 -4.45 -1.05 1.55
C GLN A 99 -4.87 0.34 2.07
N ALA A 100 -6.16 0.67 1.99
CA ALA A 100 -6.67 1.93 2.50
C ALA A 100 -6.70 1.92 4.04
N LEU A 101 -7.16 0.81 4.61
CA LEU A 101 -7.32 0.66 6.06
C LEU A 101 -5.98 0.61 6.80
N THR A 102 -4.88 0.14 6.19
CA THR A 102 -3.57 0.10 6.85
C THR A 102 -3.05 1.47 7.27
N ASN A 103 -3.50 2.54 6.61
CA ASN A 103 -3.15 3.92 6.91
C ASN A 103 -4.15 4.62 7.84
N TRP A 104 -5.40 4.19 7.82
CA TRP A 104 -6.49 4.85 8.54
C TRP A 104 -6.37 4.63 10.04
N LEU A 105 -6.61 5.67 10.85
CA LEU A 105 -6.63 5.59 12.30
C LEU A 105 -8.06 5.32 12.78
N GLY A 106 -8.38 4.06 13.06
CA GLY A 106 -9.70 3.65 13.51
C GLY A 106 -9.81 2.15 13.75
N GLU A 107 -10.94 1.71 14.30
CA GLU A 107 -11.21 0.31 14.60
C GLU A 107 -11.47 -0.48 13.31
N ILE A 108 -10.82 -1.63 13.16
CA ILE A 108 -11.02 -2.50 11.98
C ILE A 108 -12.22 -3.42 12.26
N PRO A 109 -13.22 -3.46 11.36
CA PRO A 109 -14.35 -4.38 11.47
C PRO A 109 -13.91 -5.83 11.63
N GLU A 110 -14.65 -6.62 12.41
CA GLU A 110 -14.23 -7.98 12.77
C GLU A 110 -14.08 -8.90 11.56
N ASP A 111 -14.98 -8.80 10.56
CA ASP A 111 -14.89 -9.57 9.31
C ASP A 111 -13.59 -9.29 8.55
N ILE A 112 -13.12 -8.04 8.57
CA ILE A 112 -11.86 -7.62 7.95
C ILE A 112 -10.66 -8.06 8.82
N ALA A 113 -10.75 -7.92 10.14
CA ALA A 113 -9.70 -8.31 11.08
C ALA A 113 -9.34 -9.80 10.95
N ARG A 114 -10.33 -10.67 10.74
CA ARG A 114 -10.16 -12.13 10.56
C ARG A 114 -9.41 -12.51 9.28
N VAL A 115 -9.45 -11.68 8.24
CA VAL A 115 -8.75 -11.91 6.96
C VAL A 115 -7.51 -11.04 6.80
N TRP A 116 -7.12 -10.32 7.86
CA TRP A 116 -6.01 -9.37 7.86
C TRP A 116 -4.67 -10.05 7.55
N GLY A 117 -4.51 -11.31 7.97
CA GLY A 117 -3.30 -12.10 7.74
C GLY A 117 -2.08 -11.48 8.45
N ASN A 118 -0.89 -11.62 7.86
CA ASN A 118 0.37 -11.13 8.42
C ASN A 118 0.75 -9.70 7.97
N ARG A 119 -0.22 -8.88 7.56
CA ARG A 119 0.02 -7.57 6.92
C ARG A 119 0.27 -6.48 7.94
N LEU A 120 1.44 -5.83 7.88
CA LEU A 120 1.69 -4.60 8.65
C LEU A 120 1.23 -3.35 7.89
N TYR A 121 1.55 -3.28 6.60
CA TYR A 121 1.27 -2.12 5.77
C TYR A 121 1.00 -2.55 4.35
N GLY A 122 -0.14 -2.10 3.83
CA GLY A 122 -0.61 -2.39 2.50
C GLY A 122 -1.18 -3.79 2.25
N CYS A 123 -1.64 -4.01 1.02
CA CYS A 123 -2.16 -5.29 0.54
C CYS A 123 -1.95 -5.41 -0.98
N THR A 124 -1.24 -6.45 -1.39
CA THR A 124 -0.92 -6.72 -2.80
C THR A 124 -1.76 -7.82 -3.42
N THR A 125 -2.64 -8.51 -2.67
CA THR A 125 -3.38 -9.69 -3.15
C THR A 125 -4.00 -9.54 -4.54
N CYS A 126 -4.64 -8.39 -4.82
CA CYS A 126 -5.28 -8.14 -6.13
C CYS A 126 -4.29 -7.96 -7.30
N GLN A 127 -3.06 -7.53 -7.00
CA GLN A 127 -1.95 -7.44 -7.95
C GLN A 127 -1.24 -8.80 -8.08
N ASP A 128 -1.03 -9.51 -6.96
CA ASP A 128 -0.32 -10.79 -6.93
C ASP A 128 -1.02 -11.84 -7.79
N VAL A 129 -2.36 -11.86 -7.79
CA VAL A 129 -3.16 -12.78 -8.63
C VAL A 129 -3.38 -12.25 -10.04
N CYS A 130 -2.94 -11.03 -10.37
CA CYS A 130 -3.20 -10.47 -11.70
C CYS A 130 -2.37 -11.22 -12.76
N PRO A 131 -2.98 -11.79 -13.81
CA PRO A 131 -2.25 -12.52 -14.85
C PRO A 131 -1.17 -11.69 -15.55
N ARG A 132 -1.36 -10.38 -15.60
CA ARG A 132 -0.41 -9.42 -16.19
C ARG A 132 0.87 -9.25 -15.38
N ASN A 133 0.89 -9.72 -14.14
CA ASN A 133 2.06 -9.72 -13.27
C ASN A 133 2.77 -11.07 -13.20
N ARG A 134 2.22 -12.13 -13.80
CA ARG A 134 2.71 -13.52 -13.65
C ARG A 134 4.20 -13.68 -13.94
N TRP A 135 4.70 -12.96 -14.94
CA TRP A 135 6.09 -13.05 -15.40
C TRP A 135 6.91 -11.82 -15.04
N ILE A 136 6.33 -10.86 -14.33
CA ILE A 136 7.00 -9.64 -13.94
C ILE A 136 7.72 -9.89 -12.61
N LYS A 137 9.03 -9.65 -12.62
CA LYS A 137 9.85 -9.67 -11.40
C LYS A 137 10.33 -8.25 -11.15
N PRO A 138 9.63 -7.47 -10.30
CA PRO A 138 10.11 -6.14 -9.98
C PRO A 138 11.46 -6.24 -9.29
N GLU A 139 12.43 -5.45 -9.76
CA GLU A 139 13.69 -5.28 -9.06
C GLU A 139 13.46 -4.37 -7.86
N PRO A 140 13.60 -4.86 -6.63
CA PRO A 140 13.38 -4.01 -5.47
C PRO A 140 14.50 -2.97 -5.40
N PRO A 141 14.18 -1.72 -5.01
CA PRO A 141 15.21 -0.72 -4.78
C PRO A 141 16.15 -1.21 -3.67
N LYS A 142 17.45 -1.17 -3.93
CA LYS A 142 18.47 -1.42 -2.89
C LYS A 142 18.40 -0.26 -1.89
N THR A 143 18.09 -0.54 -0.63
CA THR A 143 18.13 0.46 0.44
C THR A 143 19.20 0.09 1.47
N GLU A 144 19.68 1.09 2.23
CA GLU A 144 20.64 0.89 3.32
C GLU A 144 20.10 0.00 4.45
N ILE A 145 18.77 -0.14 4.55
CA ILE A 145 18.08 -1.02 5.52
C ILE A 145 17.72 -2.39 4.93
N GLY A 146 18.19 -2.72 3.72
CA GLY A 146 17.93 -3.96 3.01
C GLY A 146 16.96 -3.84 1.83
N VAL A 147 16.28 -4.94 1.50
CA VAL A 147 15.26 -4.99 0.45
C VAL A 147 13.91 -4.54 1.04
N VAL A 148 13.22 -3.61 0.39
CA VAL A 148 11.84 -3.22 0.74
C VAL A 148 10.92 -4.43 0.48
N GLY A 149 10.62 -5.20 1.54
CA GLY A 149 9.90 -6.50 1.57
C GLY A 149 10.85 -7.68 1.80
N ASN A 150 10.74 -8.51 2.85
CA ASN A 150 9.63 -9.43 3.13
C ASN A 150 9.31 -9.67 4.63
N TYR A 151 10.07 -9.10 5.57
CA TYR A 151 9.85 -9.32 7.01
C TYR A 151 10.11 -8.04 7.80
N LEU A 152 9.09 -7.59 8.54
CA LEU A 152 9.21 -6.50 9.50
C LEU A 152 9.06 -7.04 10.93
N PRO A 153 9.89 -6.57 11.88
CA PRO A 153 9.90 -7.12 13.23
C PRO A 153 8.73 -6.57 14.06
N LEU A 154 7.54 -7.18 13.92
CA LEU A 154 6.29 -6.72 14.55
C LEU A 154 6.44 -6.46 16.06
N ILE A 155 7.09 -7.38 16.78
CA ILE A 155 7.30 -7.27 18.23
C ILE A 155 8.23 -6.09 18.56
N GLU A 156 9.27 -5.86 17.76
CA GLU A 156 10.20 -4.75 17.95
C GLU A 156 9.49 -3.42 17.73
N ILE A 157 8.71 -3.30 16.65
CA ILE A 157 7.90 -2.12 16.34
C ILE A 157 6.93 -1.80 17.48
N LEU A 158 6.27 -2.81 18.04
CA LEU A 158 5.37 -2.64 19.19
C LEU A 158 6.09 -2.15 20.45
N ARG A 159 7.40 -2.40 20.60
CA ARG A 159 8.21 -1.95 21.74
C ARG A 159 8.76 -0.53 21.58
N MET A 160 8.79 0.01 20.36
CA MET A 160 9.31 1.35 20.09
C MET A 160 8.34 2.48 20.48
N ASP A 161 8.91 3.61 20.84
CA ASP A 161 8.25 4.92 20.74
C ASP A 161 8.30 5.46 19.30
N GLU A 162 7.51 6.50 19.01
CA GLU A 162 7.39 7.04 17.67
C GLU A 162 8.70 7.64 17.15
N LYS A 163 9.47 8.30 18.01
CA LYS A 163 10.75 8.93 17.65
C LYS A 163 11.75 7.88 17.16
N THR A 164 11.89 6.80 17.92
CA THR A 164 12.75 5.66 17.59
C THR A 164 12.27 4.97 16.31
N TYR A 165 10.96 4.74 16.17
CA TYR A 165 10.36 4.15 14.96
C TYR A 165 10.67 4.98 13.71
N ARG A 166 10.39 6.28 13.74
CA ARG A 166 10.60 7.17 12.58
C ARG A 166 12.08 7.30 12.22
N LYS A 167 12.97 7.30 13.22
CA LYS A 167 14.42 7.30 12.97
C LYS A 167 14.87 6.00 12.29
N LYS A 168 14.40 4.84 12.77
CA LYS A 168 14.78 3.53 12.22
C LYS A 168 14.27 3.32 10.78
N PHE A 169 13.07 3.80 10.48
CA PHE A 169 12.40 3.54 9.22
C PHE A 169 12.38 4.73 8.26
N VAL A 170 13.16 5.80 8.49
CA VAL A 170 13.07 7.12 7.81
C VAL A 170 12.91 7.09 6.28
N ASN A 171 13.53 6.11 5.59
CA ASN A 171 13.46 5.95 4.13
C ASN A 171 12.44 4.90 3.67
N ASN A 172 11.56 4.45 4.56
CA ASN A 172 10.51 3.48 4.29
C ASN A 172 9.14 4.17 4.32
N GLN A 173 8.25 3.78 3.40
CA GLN A 173 6.90 4.33 3.33
C GLN A 173 6.16 4.24 4.66
N ILE A 174 6.37 3.21 5.48
CA ILE A 174 5.67 3.04 6.76
C ILE A 174 5.93 4.16 7.78
N SER A 175 7.03 4.92 7.65
CA SER A 175 7.34 6.07 8.52
C SER A 175 7.01 7.42 7.89
N ALA A 176 6.34 7.43 6.73
CA ALA A 176 5.91 8.65 6.08
C ALA A 176 5.08 9.53 7.05
N ARG A 177 5.15 10.86 6.85
CA ARG A 177 4.58 11.84 7.78
C ARG A 177 3.06 11.72 7.92
N TRP A 178 2.36 11.31 6.87
CA TRP A 178 0.90 11.13 6.86
C TRP A 178 0.43 9.79 7.47
N ILE A 179 1.35 8.94 7.92
CA ILE A 179 1.04 7.65 8.53
C ILE A 179 1.16 7.77 10.05
N HIS A 180 0.08 7.41 10.74
CA HIS A 180 0.01 7.37 12.20
C HIS A 180 0.71 6.11 12.73
N PHE A 181 1.58 6.29 13.72
CA PHE A 181 2.29 5.17 14.34
C PHE A 181 1.34 4.21 15.07
N GLU A 182 0.25 4.73 15.64
CA GLU A 182 -0.82 3.97 16.25
C GLU A 182 -1.52 3.04 15.25
N ALA A 183 -1.71 3.48 14.00
CA ALA A 183 -2.26 2.63 12.94
C ALA A 183 -1.31 1.46 12.63
N ILE A 184 0.00 1.71 12.58
CA ILE A 184 1.01 0.66 12.41
C ILE A 184 1.01 -0.33 13.58
N LYS A 185 0.93 0.16 14.82
CA LYS A 185 0.80 -0.71 16.00
C LYS A 185 -0.48 -1.55 15.98
N ARG A 186 -1.61 -0.95 15.61
CA ARG A 186 -2.88 -1.68 15.41
C ARG A 186 -2.71 -2.79 14.38
N ASN A 187 -2.11 -2.50 13.23
CA ASN A 187 -1.88 -3.50 12.18
C ASN A 187 -0.97 -4.63 12.66
N ALA A 188 0.06 -4.32 13.43
CA ALA A 188 0.93 -5.33 14.05
C ALA A 188 0.14 -6.24 14.99
N LEU A 189 -0.72 -5.68 15.85
CA LEU A 189 -1.57 -6.47 16.76
C LEU A 189 -2.55 -7.38 15.99
N LEU A 190 -3.19 -6.86 14.94
CA LEU A 190 -4.04 -7.66 14.05
C LEU A 190 -3.26 -8.81 13.42
N ALA A 191 -2.04 -8.53 12.93
CA ALA A 191 -1.18 -9.53 12.34
C ALA A 191 -0.78 -10.63 13.35
N LEU A 192 -0.39 -10.27 14.57
CA LEU A 192 -0.07 -11.24 15.62
C LEU A 192 -1.27 -12.12 15.99
N GLY A 193 -2.48 -11.55 16.05
CA GLY A 193 -3.71 -12.33 16.29
C GLY A 193 -4.04 -13.31 15.16
N ASN A 194 -3.73 -12.97 13.91
CA ASN A 194 -3.87 -13.88 12.77
C ASN A 194 -2.77 -14.95 12.73
N ILE A 195 -1.53 -14.62 13.12
CA ILE A 195 -0.39 -15.55 13.15
C ILE A 195 -0.53 -16.59 14.28
N ARG A 196 -1.11 -16.22 15.42
CA ARG A 196 -1.39 -17.11 16.56
C ARG A 196 -0.13 -17.78 17.16
N ASP A 197 1.02 -17.11 17.11
CA ASP A 197 2.21 -17.57 17.84
C ASP A 197 2.07 -17.28 19.34
N ARG A 198 2.02 -18.34 20.17
CA ARG A 198 1.84 -18.24 21.62
C ARG A 198 2.92 -17.41 22.31
N LYS A 199 4.12 -17.27 21.71
CA LYS A 199 5.20 -16.39 22.22
C LYS A 199 4.79 -14.91 22.23
N THR A 200 3.75 -14.52 21.50
CA THR A 200 3.27 -13.14 21.40
C THR A 200 2.26 -12.78 22.50
N ILE A 201 1.69 -13.75 23.22
CA ILE A 201 0.69 -13.53 24.27
C ILE A 201 1.14 -12.48 25.32
N PRO A 202 2.39 -12.48 25.83
CA PRO A 202 2.82 -11.48 26.80
C PRO A 202 2.72 -10.04 26.28
N ILE A 203 3.09 -9.80 25.01
CA ILE A 203 3.01 -8.45 24.43
C ILE A 203 1.55 -8.06 24.16
N LEU A 204 0.71 -9.00 23.72
CA LEU A 204 -0.73 -8.76 23.54
C LEU A 204 -1.40 -8.38 24.87
N LYS A 205 -1.12 -9.12 25.96
CA LYS A 205 -1.62 -8.79 27.31
C LYS A 205 -1.17 -7.41 27.78
N LYS A 206 0.06 -6.99 27.44
CA LYS A 206 0.55 -5.63 27.75
C LYS A 206 -0.28 -4.55 27.02
N PHE A 207 -0.59 -4.76 25.74
CA PHE A 207 -1.39 -3.81 24.97
C PHE A 207 -2.88 -3.82 25.36
N ALA A 208 -3.42 -4.94 25.81
CA ALA A 208 -4.79 -5.02 26.35
C ALA A 208 -4.98 -4.22 27.67
N LYS A 209 -3.90 -3.70 28.27
CA LYS A 209 -3.93 -2.84 29.47
C LYS A 209 -3.53 -1.39 29.20
N LYS A 210 -3.30 -1.00 27.93
CA LYS A 210 -2.94 0.38 27.56
C LYS A 210 -4.16 1.30 27.61
N ASP A 211 -3.93 2.59 27.90
CA ASP A 211 -4.99 3.62 27.89
C ASP A 211 -5.53 3.93 26.50
N ASN A 212 -4.73 3.68 25.46
CA ASN A 212 -5.15 3.84 24.07
C ASN A 212 -6.21 2.77 23.71
N GLN A 213 -7.47 3.20 23.61
CA GLN A 213 -8.62 2.32 23.38
C GLN A 213 -8.53 1.51 22.08
N LEU A 214 -8.01 2.12 21.01
CA LEU A 214 -7.84 1.42 19.73
C LEU A 214 -6.89 0.22 19.88
N LEU A 215 -5.72 0.45 20.48
CA LEU A 215 -4.72 -0.60 20.67
C LEU A 215 -5.17 -1.64 21.69
N LYS A 216 -5.86 -1.21 22.76
CA LYS A 216 -6.46 -2.09 23.75
C LYS A 216 -7.44 -3.07 23.13
N LYS A 217 -8.48 -2.57 22.45
CA LYS A 217 -9.51 -3.40 21.79
C LYS A 217 -8.90 -4.34 20.75
N THR A 218 -7.92 -3.85 19.99
CA THR A 218 -7.24 -4.67 18.97
C THR A 218 -6.44 -5.81 19.62
N ALA A 219 -5.76 -5.55 20.75
CA ALA A 219 -5.03 -6.57 21.48
C ALA A 219 -5.96 -7.59 22.15
N GLU A 220 -7.10 -7.15 22.69
CA GLU A 220 -8.15 -8.03 23.21
C GLU A 220 -8.72 -8.94 22.12
N TRP A 221 -9.00 -8.38 20.94
CA TRP A 221 -9.39 -9.16 19.77
C TRP A 221 -8.33 -10.20 19.37
N ALA A 222 -7.05 -9.81 19.35
CA ALA A 222 -5.95 -10.70 19.02
C ALA A 222 -5.79 -11.84 20.04
N LEU A 223 -5.97 -11.57 21.34
CA LEU A 223 -5.94 -12.58 22.39
C LEU A 223 -7.06 -13.62 22.24
N LYS A 224 -8.25 -13.21 21.78
CA LYS A 224 -9.39 -14.11 21.52
C LYS A 224 -9.16 -15.08 20.34
N GLN A 225 -8.07 -14.94 19.59
CA GLN A 225 -7.73 -15.83 18.47
C GLN A 225 -6.94 -17.08 18.88
N PHE A 226 -6.50 -17.16 20.15
CA PHE A 226 -5.72 -18.26 20.71
C PHE A 226 -6.60 -19.27 21.45
#